data_AF-A0A959RUA0-F1
#
_entry.id   AF-A0A959RUA0-F1
#
_cell.length_a   1.000
_cell.length_b   1.000
_cell.length_c   1.000
_cell.angle_alpha   90.00
_cell.angle_beta   90.00
_cell.angle_gamma   90.00
#
_symmetry.space_group_name_H-M   'P 1'
#
loop_
_entity.id
_entity.type
_entity.pdbx_description
1 polymer ?
#
loop_
_entity_poly.entity_id
_entity_poly.type
_entity_poly.pdbx_seq_one_letter_code
_entity_poly.pdbx_strand_id
1 'polypeptide(L)'
;MFCRIISTDKYRFVIKIFSILAISLFVSCSSNIEKSQYQFDETVLLLDTTFIAKKIFTKESKDESLPQKAQSVAKISIDDCNKLEKEIWQFHHYEPAETKSLGIWPTHNRYNNYALIKELKDKWGFNLIFIQASWAIDQFDKFLKAGFNNDNIIIDLNVGFPNYVPDWDKKYKDVYAFYVDEPFAAQPNYTIEQFEKTYNKIKSLNKPLFITGDFKPSNCLDEFVQFTDKIMFTSYHRTYQLFGCTFRHWPENIDQRDSWDVMKERYGDKFTSTWIAAHQDTLEYFQLFKKAVELNLESVWFYQLEDTTDQYSNLNLAKFCEAAWQNGYLKKVNQKVKYQFECKNKDNPCNCDETKPNEWKLIEKKSLGEFREEKF
;
A
#
# COMPACT_ATOMS: atom_id res chain seq x y z
N MET A 1 -50.96 -2.68 -50.01
CA MET A 1 -51.49 -1.29 -50.02
C MET A 1 -50.67 -0.51 -48.99
N PHE A 2 -49.45 -0.11 -49.33
CA PHE A 2 -49.02 1.26 -49.71
C PHE A 2 -49.30 2.36 -48.66
N CYS A 3 -48.24 2.82 -48.00
CA CYS A 3 -47.89 4.22 -47.68
C CYS A 3 -46.53 4.17 -46.95
N ARG A 4 -45.37 4.33 -47.60
CA ARG A 4 -44.76 5.48 -48.30
C ARG A 4 -44.29 6.59 -47.36
N ILE A 5 -42.99 6.81 -47.48
CA ILE A 5 -42.06 7.75 -46.83
C ILE A 5 -42.49 9.21 -47.05
N ILE A 6 -42.36 10.05 -46.01
CA ILE A 6 -42.02 11.47 -46.14
C ILE A 6 -40.89 11.79 -45.15
N SER A 7 -39.80 12.31 -45.71
CA SER A 7 -38.59 12.85 -45.09
C SER A 7 -38.88 14.16 -44.36
N THR A 8 -38.15 14.42 -43.27
CA THR A 8 -37.63 15.78 -43.00
C THR A 8 -36.26 15.71 -42.35
N ASP A 9 -35.22 15.89 -43.16
CA ASP A 9 -33.93 16.47 -42.79
C ASP A 9 -34.15 17.84 -42.13
N LYS A 10 -33.99 17.94 -40.80
CA LYS A 10 -33.96 19.26 -40.13
C LYS A 10 -33.42 19.29 -38.68
N TYR A 11 -32.49 18.41 -38.27
CA TYR A 11 -31.90 18.50 -36.92
C TYR A 11 -30.39 18.18 -36.84
N ARG A 12 -29.62 18.39 -37.92
CA ARG A 12 -28.16 18.21 -37.91
C ARG A 12 -27.33 19.51 -37.87
N PHE A 13 -27.96 20.68 -37.74
CA PHE A 13 -27.24 21.97 -37.81
C PHE A 13 -27.20 22.79 -36.50
N VAL A 14 -27.84 22.35 -35.41
CA VAL A 14 -27.89 23.13 -34.15
C VAL A 14 -26.88 22.65 -33.09
N ILE A 15 -26.34 21.43 -33.22
CA ILE A 15 -25.44 20.87 -32.18
C ILE A 15 -23.97 21.30 -32.36
N LYS A 16 -23.56 21.84 -33.51
CA LYS A 16 -22.16 22.24 -33.75
C LYS A 16 -21.79 23.67 -33.35
N ILE A 17 -22.74 24.51 -32.93
CA ILE A 17 -22.44 25.90 -32.51
C ILE A 17 -22.30 26.03 -30.98
N PHE A 18 -22.85 25.11 -30.18
CA PHE A 18 -22.70 25.15 -28.72
C PHE A 18 -21.37 24.56 -28.19
N SER A 19 -20.62 23.82 -29.01
CA SER A 19 -19.35 23.20 -28.59
C SER A 19 -18.12 24.11 -28.73
N ILE A 20 -18.25 25.29 -29.35
CA ILE A 20 -17.12 26.21 -29.59
C ILE A 20 -17.16 27.44 -28.67
N LEU A 21 -18.30 27.73 -28.02
CA LEU A 21 -18.43 28.86 -27.08
C LEU A 21 -18.23 28.52 -25.59
N ALA A 22 -18.10 27.24 -25.23
CA ALA A 22 -17.85 26.82 -23.84
C ALA A 22 -16.35 26.68 -23.49
N ILE A 23 -15.44 26.82 -24.46
CA ILE A 23 -13.99 26.63 -24.28
C ILE A 23 -13.25 27.96 -24.01
N SER A 24 -13.91 29.11 -24.14
CA SER A 24 -13.28 30.43 -24.05
C SER A 24 -13.73 31.31 -22.87
N LEU A 25 -14.44 30.75 -21.87
CA LEU A 25 -14.94 31.52 -20.71
C LEU A 25 -14.65 30.91 -19.33
N PHE A 26 -13.73 29.93 -19.22
CA PHE A 26 -13.16 29.49 -17.93
C PHE A 26 -11.66 29.71 -17.90
N VAL A 27 -11.25 30.95 -18.17
CA VAL A 27 -9.98 31.50 -17.72
C VAL A 27 -10.34 32.67 -16.82
N SER A 28 -9.86 32.64 -15.58
CA SER A 28 -10.01 33.67 -14.54
C SER A 28 -11.21 33.53 -13.60
N CYS A 29 -11.09 32.64 -12.61
CA CYS A 29 -11.38 32.89 -11.18
C CYS A 29 -11.50 31.57 -10.41
N SER A 30 -10.44 31.20 -9.69
CA SER A 30 -10.46 30.40 -8.45
C SER A 30 -9.00 30.29 -8.00
N SER A 31 -8.52 31.32 -7.30
CA SER A 31 -8.41 31.34 -5.83
C SER A 31 -7.37 30.33 -5.33
N ASN A 32 -6.18 30.89 -5.05
CA ASN A 32 -5.18 30.45 -4.09
C ASN A 32 -5.63 29.28 -3.19
N ILE A 33 -5.35 28.05 -3.62
CA ILE A 33 -5.21 26.93 -2.71
C ILE A 33 -3.70 26.82 -2.48
N GLU A 34 -3.27 27.23 -1.29
CA GLU A 34 -1.94 26.94 -0.77
C GLU A 34 -1.71 25.42 -0.89
N LYS A 35 -0.96 25.03 -1.92
CA LYS A 35 -0.33 23.73 -1.97
C LYS A 35 0.68 23.71 -0.84
N SER A 36 0.31 23.15 0.30
CA SER A 36 1.29 22.66 1.26
C SER A 36 2.11 21.59 0.54
N GLN A 37 3.23 22.00 -0.06
CA GLN A 37 4.27 21.09 -0.52
C GLN A 37 4.76 20.35 0.72
N TYR A 38 4.19 19.18 1.00
CA TYR A 38 4.86 18.19 1.81
C TYR A 38 6.13 17.82 1.05
N GLN A 39 7.25 18.35 1.52
CA GLN A 39 8.58 18.00 1.07
C GLN A 39 8.82 16.56 1.57
N PHE A 40 8.34 15.60 0.78
CA PHE A 40 8.57 14.19 1.05
C PHE A 40 10.05 13.94 0.82
N ASP A 41 10.78 13.86 1.92
CA ASP A 41 12.22 13.61 1.94
C ASP A 41 12.43 12.23 1.26
N GLU A 42 13.27 12.17 0.21
CA GLU A 42 13.56 10.99 -0.63
C GLU A 42 14.30 9.87 0.13
N THR A 43 14.12 9.79 1.45
CA THR A 43 15.06 9.21 2.40
C THR A 43 15.04 7.68 2.47
N VAL A 44 14.13 6.98 1.79
CA VAL A 44 13.88 5.57 2.15
C VAL A 44 14.51 4.54 1.21
N LEU A 45 14.90 4.85 -0.03
CA LEU A 45 15.50 3.82 -0.89
C LEU A 45 16.63 4.32 -1.77
N LEU A 46 17.73 3.56 -1.72
CA LEU A 46 19.05 3.83 -2.28
C LEU A 46 19.85 4.83 -1.45
N LEU A 47 20.21 4.38 -0.25
CA LEU A 47 21.36 4.90 0.46
C LEU A 47 22.63 4.53 -0.31
N ASP A 48 22.89 5.27 -1.39
CA ASP A 48 24.23 5.47 -1.90
C ASP A 48 25.11 5.87 -0.70
N THR A 49 26.30 5.30 -0.59
CA THR A 49 27.26 5.66 0.45
C THR A 49 27.51 7.16 0.48
N THR A 50 27.36 7.83 -0.67
CA THR A 50 27.38 9.28 -0.86
C THR A 50 26.25 10.02 -0.14
N PHE A 51 25.02 9.47 -0.11
CA PHE A 51 23.87 10.09 0.58
C PHE A 51 23.93 9.91 2.09
N ILE A 52 24.31 8.72 2.58
CA ILE A 52 24.59 8.49 4.01
C ILE A 52 25.68 9.45 4.48
N ALA A 53 26.76 9.56 3.70
CA ALA A 53 27.83 10.49 4.01
C ALA A 53 27.33 11.95 3.92
N LYS A 54 26.46 12.33 2.98
CA LYS A 54 25.86 13.67 3.00
C LYS A 54 25.08 13.93 4.29
N LYS A 55 24.17 13.02 4.68
CA LYS A 55 23.32 13.15 5.89
C LYS A 55 24.12 13.10 7.20
N ILE A 56 25.17 12.29 7.28
CA ILE A 56 26.06 12.20 8.46
C ILE A 56 26.93 13.47 8.60
N PHE A 57 27.33 14.08 7.50
CA PHE A 57 28.30 15.19 7.48
C PHE A 57 27.63 16.57 7.39
N THR A 58 26.39 16.68 6.95
CA THR A 58 25.58 17.89 7.11
C THR A 58 24.97 17.92 8.51
N LYS A 59 25.64 18.59 9.45
CA LYS A 59 25.04 19.04 10.72
C LYS A 59 23.69 19.72 10.46
N GLU A 60 22.67 19.35 11.25
CA GLU A 60 21.47 20.12 11.60
C GLU A 60 21.30 21.42 10.78
N SER A 61 20.50 21.39 9.70
CA SER A 61 19.89 22.65 9.24
C SER A 61 18.91 23.08 10.32
N LYS A 62 19.25 24.16 11.01
CA LYS A 62 18.39 24.86 11.96
C LYS A 62 16.99 25.06 11.34
N ASP A 63 16.03 24.26 11.77
CA ASP A 63 14.63 24.65 11.70
C ASP A 63 14.20 24.93 13.15
N GLU A 64 14.14 26.21 13.51
CA GLU A 64 13.92 26.71 14.88
C GLU A 64 12.46 26.52 15.36
N SER A 65 11.73 25.50 14.90
CA SER A 65 10.31 25.33 15.23
C SER A 65 9.86 23.91 15.62
N LEU A 66 10.76 22.99 15.96
CA LEU A 66 10.40 21.68 16.51
C LEU A 66 10.95 21.45 17.94
N PRO A 67 10.20 20.78 18.83
CA PRO A 67 10.58 20.66 20.24
C PRO A 67 11.92 19.93 20.40
N GLN A 68 12.84 20.53 21.14
CA GLN A 68 14.13 19.98 21.55
C GLN A 68 13.97 18.64 22.27
N LYS A 69 13.96 17.51 21.54
CA LYS A 69 14.13 16.18 22.17
C LYS A 69 14.49 15.06 21.17
N ALA A 70 15.60 15.21 20.44
CA ALA A 70 16.45 14.10 19.98
C ALA A 70 17.72 14.61 19.27
N GLN A 71 18.55 15.42 19.93
CA GLN A 71 19.89 15.70 19.41
C GLN A 71 20.73 14.43 19.53
N SER A 72 21.07 13.81 18.39
CA SER A 72 22.04 12.73 18.33
C SER A 72 23.42 13.30 18.66
N VAL A 73 23.85 13.16 19.91
CA VAL A 73 25.21 13.49 20.31
C VAL A 73 26.15 12.44 19.70
N ALA A 74 26.74 12.76 18.55
CA ALA A 74 27.81 11.97 17.98
C ALA A 74 29.00 11.98 18.96
N LYS A 75 29.31 10.83 19.57
CA LYS A 75 30.57 10.66 20.29
C LYS A 75 31.69 10.53 19.26
N ILE A 76 32.54 11.54 19.18
CA ILE A 76 33.75 11.53 18.36
C ILE A 76 34.90 11.11 19.28
N SER A 77 35.50 9.95 19.00
CA SER A 77 36.74 9.49 19.62
C SER A 77 37.87 9.70 18.60
N ILE A 78 38.75 10.67 18.85
CA ILE A 78 39.91 11.00 18.00
C ILE A 78 41.13 10.29 18.58
N ASP A 79 41.22 8.97 18.42
CA ASP A 79 42.45 8.23 18.77
C ASP A 79 43.42 8.14 17.57
N ASP A 80 43.00 8.57 16.38
CA ASP A 80 43.78 8.53 15.14
C ASP A 80 43.18 9.57 14.15
N CYS A 81 43.89 10.67 13.83
CA CYS A 81 43.33 11.80 13.05
C CYS A 81 42.86 11.40 11.62
N ASN A 82 43.22 10.20 11.19
CA ASN A 82 42.89 9.59 9.90
C ASN A 82 41.53 8.87 9.89
N LYS A 83 40.89 8.71 11.07
CA LYS A 83 39.64 7.98 11.24
C LYS A 83 38.55 8.89 11.78
N LEU A 84 37.34 8.69 11.27
CA LEU A 84 36.14 9.33 11.78
C LEU A 84 35.13 8.26 12.15
N GLU A 85 34.63 8.32 13.37
CA GLU A 85 33.56 7.43 13.84
C GLU A 85 32.29 8.24 14.07
N LYS A 86 31.17 7.76 13.54
CA LYS A 86 29.84 8.37 13.74
C LYS A 86 28.84 7.28 14.11
N GLU A 87 28.17 7.47 15.25
CA GLU A 87 27.03 6.65 15.64
C GLU A 87 25.74 7.35 15.23
N ILE A 88 24.89 6.67 14.48
CA ILE A 88 23.57 7.20 14.08
C ILE A 88 22.47 6.17 14.34
N TRP A 89 21.26 6.68 14.53
CA TRP A 89 20.05 5.88 14.46
C TRP A 89 19.58 5.85 13.01
N GLN A 90 19.47 4.66 12.44
CA GLN A 90 18.96 4.46 11.08
C GLN A 90 17.75 3.52 11.10
N PHE A 91 16.86 3.69 10.13
CA PHE A 91 15.72 2.79 9.92
C PHE A 91 16.20 1.34 9.83
N HIS A 92 15.54 0.47 10.59
CA HIS A 92 15.77 -0.97 10.56
C HIS A 92 14.58 -1.68 9.90
N HIS A 93 13.39 -1.51 10.48
CA HIS A 93 12.16 -2.14 9.99
C HIS A 93 10.91 -1.48 10.54
N TYR A 94 9.77 -1.85 9.98
CA TYR A 94 8.45 -1.62 10.54
C TYR A 94 7.89 -2.86 11.23
N GLU A 95 7.05 -2.65 12.24
CA GLU A 95 6.25 -3.67 12.90
C GLU A 95 4.78 -3.25 12.89
N PRO A 96 3.80 -4.17 12.77
CA PRO A 96 2.39 -3.83 12.93
C PRO A 96 2.10 -3.17 14.28
N ALA A 97 1.30 -2.11 14.28
CA ALA A 97 0.75 -1.57 15.52
C ALA A 97 -0.25 -2.55 16.16
N GLU A 98 -0.49 -2.41 17.47
CA GLU A 98 -1.43 -3.28 18.17
C GLU A 98 -2.84 -3.14 17.56
N THR A 99 -3.54 -4.26 17.36
CA THR A 99 -4.87 -4.34 16.71
C THR A 99 -4.94 -3.92 15.23
N LYS A 100 -3.84 -3.47 14.62
CA LYS A 100 -3.80 -3.11 13.20
C LYS A 100 -3.08 -4.17 12.38
N SER A 101 -3.45 -4.31 11.12
CA SER A 101 -2.79 -5.22 10.18
C SER A 101 -2.55 -4.57 8.84
N LEU A 102 -1.43 -4.90 8.22
CA LEU A 102 -1.14 -4.57 6.83
C LEU A 102 -1.04 -5.85 6.01
N GLY A 103 -1.87 -5.89 4.97
CA GLY A 103 -1.80 -6.93 3.96
C GLY A 103 -1.17 -6.43 2.68
N ILE A 104 -0.73 -7.36 1.84
CA ILE A 104 -0.21 -7.05 0.52
C ILE A 104 -0.62 -8.11 -0.49
N TRP A 105 -0.93 -7.65 -1.70
CA TRP A 105 -0.94 -8.47 -2.90
C TRP A 105 0.32 -8.15 -3.72
N PRO A 106 1.38 -8.96 -3.61
CA PRO A 106 2.68 -8.64 -4.21
C PRO A 106 2.69 -8.67 -5.74
N THR A 107 3.72 -8.08 -6.34
CA THR A 107 4.04 -8.30 -7.77
C THR A 107 4.45 -9.75 -8.04
N HIS A 108 4.26 -10.21 -9.29
CA HIS A 108 4.72 -11.53 -9.74
C HIS A 108 6.20 -11.79 -9.45
N ASN A 109 7.07 -10.77 -9.59
CA ASN A 109 8.50 -10.95 -9.30
C ASN A 109 8.74 -11.23 -7.81
N ARG A 110 8.04 -10.51 -6.93
CA ARG A 110 8.13 -10.70 -5.49
C ARG A 110 7.62 -12.08 -5.07
N TYR A 111 6.51 -12.57 -5.63
CA TYR A 111 6.02 -13.95 -5.42
C TYR A 111 7.07 -15.03 -5.70
N ASN A 112 7.89 -14.84 -6.74
CA ASN A 112 8.85 -15.85 -7.15
C ASN A 112 10.15 -15.82 -6.35
N ASN A 113 10.40 -14.76 -5.57
CA ASN A 113 11.65 -14.55 -4.85
C ASN A 113 11.47 -14.64 -3.32
N TYR A 114 11.99 -15.71 -2.72
CA TYR A 114 11.93 -15.94 -1.27
C TYR A 114 12.48 -14.76 -0.45
N ALA A 115 13.60 -14.17 -0.85
CA ALA A 115 14.21 -13.06 -0.10
C ALA A 115 13.31 -11.82 -0.13
N LEU A 116 12.66 -11.54 -1.27
CA LEU A 116 11.75 -10.40 -1.39
C LEU A 116 10.41 -10.61 -0.67
N ILE A 117 9.94 -11.86 -0.53
CA ILE A 117 8.78 -12.20 0.33
C ILE A 117 9.17 -12.00 1.80
N LYS A 118 10.33 -12.54 2.21
CA LYS A 118 10.81 -12.41 3.58
C LYS A 118 10.96 -10.94 3.98
N GLU A 119 11.45 -10.11 3.05
CA GLU A 119 11.59 -8.66 3.25
C GLU A 119 10.25 -7.99 3.60
N LEU A 120 9.12 -8.41 3.00
CA LEU A 120 7.80 -7.83 3.29
C LEU A 120 7.45 -7.93 4.79
N LYS A 121 7.73 -9.09 5.39
CA LYS A 121 7.46 -9.33 6.80
C LYS A 121 8.52 -8.69 7.69
N ASP A 122 9.79 -8.98 7.43
CA ASP A 122 10.91 -8.63 8.31
C ASP A 122 11.23 -7.13 8.34
N LYS A 123 11.01 -6.43 7.22
CA LYS A 123 11.42 -5.04 7.05
C LYS A 123 10.24 -4.09 6.91
N TRP A 124 9.20 -4.51 6.20
CA TRP A 124 8.10 -3.62 5.80
C TRP A 124 6.85 -3.76 6.67
N GLY A 125 6.84 -4.70 7.63
CA GLY A 125 5.78 -4.84 8.62
C GLY A 125 4.49 -5.43 8.07
N PHE A 126 4.49 -6.02 6.87
CA PHE A 126 3.30 -6.73 6.37
C PHE A 126 3.11 -8.03 7.16
N ASN A 127 2.00 -8.11 7.88
CA ASN A 127 1.62 -9.28 8.66
C ASN A 127 0.53 -10.12 7.99
N LEU A 128 -0.04 -9.67 6.88
CA LEU A 128 -0.95 -10.46 6.04
C LEU A 128 -0.41 -10.52 4.60
N ILE A 129 -0.66 -11.62 3.90
CA ILE A 129 -0.28 -11.80 2.50
C ILE A 129 -1.40 -12.48 1.72
N PHE A 130 -1.67 -11.93 0.55
CA PHE A 130 -2.60 -12.49 -0.42
C PHE A 130 -1.86 -13.51 -1.29
N ILE A 131 -2.52 -14.61 -1.64
CA ILE A 131 -2.05 -15.60 -2.60
C ILE A 131 -3.13 -15.79 -3.66
N GLN A 132 -2.85 -15.37 -4.88
CA GLN A 132 -3.75 -15.62 -5.99
C GLN A 132 -3.68 -17.09 -6.41
N ALA A 133 -4.78 -17.83 -6.27
CA ALA A 133 -4.77 -19.27 -6.47
C ALA A 133 -4.38 -19.71 -7.89
N SER A 134 -4.69 -18.90 -8.91
CA SER A 134 -4.49 -19.29 -10.31
C SER A 134 -3.04 -19.52 -10.71
N TRP A 135 -2.09 -18.94 -9.99
CA TRP A 135 -0.67 -19.03 -10.37
C TRP A 135 0.31 -18.93 -9.20
N ALA A 136 -0.11 -18.49 -8.01
CA ALA A 136 0.77 -18.38 -6.84
C ALA A 136 0.58 -19.49 -5.82
N ILE A 137 -0.42 -20.36 -5.98
CA ILE A 137 -0.78 -21.36 -4.95
C ILE A 137 0.32 -22.38 -4.67
N ASP A 138 1.11 -22.72 -5.69
CA ASP A 138 2.28 -23.61 -5.57
C ASP A 138 3.42 -22.98 -4.76
N GLN A 139 3.35 -21.68 -4.49
CA GLN A 139 4.30 -20.96 -3.65
C GLN A 139 3.93 -20.95 -2.16
N PHE A 140 2.83 -21.61 -1.75
CA PHE A 140 2.34 -21.59 -0.36
C PHE A 140 3.43 -21.90 0.68
N ASP A 141 4.22 -22.97 0.48
CA ASP A 141 5.29 -23.34 1.42
C ASP A 141 6.43 -22.31 1.48
N LYS A 142 6.62 -21.53 0.40
CA LYS A 142 7.59 -20.42 0.37
C LYS A 142 7.14 -19.29 1.31
N PHE A 143 5.84 -18.99 1.37
CA PHE A 143 5.29 -18.02 2.32
C PHE A 143 5.45 -18.46 3.76
N LEU A 144 5.18 -19.74 4.06
CA LEU A 144 5.42 -20.32 5.37
C LEU A 144 6.88 -20.17 5.79
N LYS A 145 7.82 -20.54 4.91
CA LYS A 145 9.26 -20.40 5.16
C LYS A 145 9.70 -18.95 5.33
N ALA A 146 9.05 -18.01 4.64
CA ALA A 146 9.33 -16.58 4.74
C ALA A 146 8.76 -15.96 6.03
N GLY A 147 8.02 -16.74 6.84
CA GLY A 147 7.52 -16.35 8.16
C GLY A 147 6.04 -15.96 8.17
N PHE A 148 5.33 -15.99 7.04
CA PHE A 148 3.87 -15.87 7.03
C PHE A 148 3.28 -17.20 7.49
N ASN A 149 2.75 -17.27 8.71
CA ASN A 149 2.07 -18.47 9.17
C ASN A 149 0.68 -18.56 8.52
N ASN A 150 -0.05 -19.65 8.76
CA ASN A 150 -1.39 -19.81 8.19
C ASN A 150 -2.33 -18.66 8.59
N ASP A 151 -2.22 -18.12 9.82
CA ASP A 151 -2.94 -16.94 10.31
C ASP A 151 -2.60 -15.63 9.59
N ASN A 152 -1.66 -15.65 8.64
CA ASN A 152 -1.24 -14.49 7.88
C ASN A 152 -1.61 -14.60 6.40
N ILE A 153 -2.25 -15.69 5.96
CA ILE A 153 -2.42 -15.98 4.54
C ILE A 153 -3.89 -15.88 4.13
N ILE A 154 -4.16 -15.10 3.09
CA ILE A 154 -5.42 -15.11 2.36
C ILE A 154 -5.23 -15.85 1.04
N ILE A 155 -6.14 -16.76 0.72
CA ILE A 155 -6.17 -17.45 -0.57
C ILE A 155 -7.35 -16.94 -1.40
N ASP A 156 -7.05 -16.43 -2.59
CA ASP A 156 -8.04 -16.10 -3.61
C ASP A 156 -8.69 -17.37 -4.16
N LEU A 157 -10.00 -17.42 -4.24
CA LEU A 157 -10.74 -18.53 -4.86
C LEU A 157 -11.36 -18.13 -6.22
N ASN A 158 -11.10 -16.93 -6.74
CA ASN A 158 -11.79 -16.42 -7.94
C ASN A 158 -11.63 -17.28 -9.19
N VAL A 159 -10.42 -17.66 -9.53
CA VAL A 159 -10.21 -18.36 -10.81
C VAL A 159 -10.76 -19.77 -10.68
N GLY A 160 -11.89 -20.06 -11.36
CA GLY A 160 -12.46 -21.41 -11.50
C GLY A 160 -13.07 -22.00 -10.23
N PHE A 161 -13.66 -21.17 -9.39
CA PHE A 161 -14.41 -21.56 -8.20
C PHE A 161 -15.43 -22.70 -8.45
N PRO A 162 -15.52 -23.73 -7.58
CA PRO A 162 -14.57 -24.14 -6.54
C PRO A 162 -13.48 -25.12 -7.04
N ASN A 163 -13.40 -25.38 -8.35
CA ASN A 163 -12.69 -26.52 -8.93
C ASN A 163 -11.22 -26.26 -9.28
N TYR A 164 -10.76 -25.01 -9.33
CA TYR A 164 -9.37 -24.71 -9.73
C TYR A 164 -8.34 -24.99 -8.62
N VAL A 165 -8.78 -24.99 -7.36
CA VAL A 165 -7.95 -25.43 -6.23
C VAL A 165 -8.55 -26.70 -5.65
N PRO A 166 -8.25 -27.88 -6.22
CA PRO A 166 -8.72 -29.14 -5.67
C PRO A 166 -8.35 -29.26 -4.18
N ASP A 167 -9.30 -29.74 -3.38
CA ASP A 167 -9.11 -29.99 -1.95
C ASP A 167 -8.63 -28.76 -1.14
N TRP A 168 -8.97 -27.53 -1.57
CA TRP A 168 -8.62 -26.31 -0.85
C TRP A 168 -9.07 -26.34 0.62
N ASP A 169 -10.23 -26.94 0.86
CA ASP A 169 -10.87 -27.13 2.17
C ASP A 169 -10.16 -28.16 3.05
N LYS A 170 -9.21 -28.93 2.50
CA LYS A 170 -8.37 -29.86 3.23
C LYS A 170 -6.96 -29.32 3.41
N LYS A 171 -6.35 -28.84 2.32
CA LYS A 171 -4.94 -28.41 2.29
C LYS A 171 -4.74 -27.05 2.96
N TYR A 172 -5.70 -26.14 2.80
CA TYR A 172 -5.59 -24.76 3.27
C TYR A 172 -6.61 -24.42 4.35
N LYS A 173 -7.17 -25.43 5.01
CA LYS A 173 -8.24 -25.28 6.01
C LYS A 173 -7.90 -24.39 7.21
N ASP A 174 -6.62 -24.17 7.48
CA ASP A 174 -6.11 -23.47 8.66
C ASP A 174 -5.63 -22.03 8.36
N VAL A 175 -5.78 -21.57 7.11
CA VAL A 175 -5.42 -20.20 6.69
C VAL A 175 -6.30 -19.14 7.36
N TYR A 176 -5.86 -17.88 7.32
CA TYR A 176 -6.59 -16.75 7.89
C TYR A 176 -7.93 -16.54 7.18
N ALA A 177 -7.92 -16.52 5.85
CA ALA A 177 -9.15 -16.33 5.09
C ALA A 177 -9.09 -16.93 3.69
N PHE A 178 -10.27 -17.20 3.16
CA PHE A 178 -10.50 -17.34 1.73
C PHE A 178 -11.15 -16.06 1.19
N TYR A 179 -10.81 -15.70 -0.03
CA TYR A 179 -11.24 -14.46 -0.68
C TYR A 179 -11.89 -14.71 -2.03
N VAL A 180 -12.92 -13.94 -2.37
CA VAL A 180 -13.51 -13.88 -3.72
C VAL A 180 -13.61 -12.42 -4.14
N ASP A 181 -12.93 -12.07 -5.23
CA ASP A 181 -12.93 -10.72 -5.81
C ASP A 181 -14.13 -10.52 -6.73
N GLU A 182 -14.83 -9.42 -6.56
CA GLU A 182 -15.86 -8.92 -7.46
C GLU A 182 -16.91 -9.99 -7.85
N PRO A 183 -17.56 -10.65 -6.87
CA PRO A 183 -18.42 -11.80 -7.14
C PRO A 183 -19.60 -11.44 -8.07
N PHE A 184 -20.04 -10.19 -8.05
CA PHE A 184 -21.06 -9.70 -8.96
C PHE A 184 -20.51 -9.42 -10.38
N ALA A 185 -19.33 -8.84 -10.52
CA ALA A 185 -18.76 -8.53 -11.84
C ALA A 185 -18.32 -9.79 -12.59
N ALA A 186 -17.93 -10.83 -11.85
CA ALA A 186 -17.52 -12.11 -12.41
C ALA A 186 -18.69 -12.99 -12.88
N GLN A 187 -19.95 -12.53 -12.82
CA GLN A 187 -21.09 -13.24 -13.41
C GLN A 187 -20.84 -13.56 -14.91
N PRO A 188 -21.20 -14.76 -15.39
CA PRO A 188 -21.98 -15.80 -14.73
C PRO A 188 -21.15 -16.82 -13.92
N ASN A 189 -19.87 -16.55 -13.65
CA ASN A 189 -18.97 -17.54 -13.06
C ASN A 189 -19.36 -17.95 -11.63
N TYR A 190 -20.18 -17.14 -10.95
CA TYR A 190 -20.66 -17.42 -9.60
C TYR A 190 -22.18 -17.27 -9.53
N THR A 191 -22.90 -18.22 -8.96
CA THR A 191 -24.28 -17.98 -8.51
C THR A 191 -24.29 -17.67 -7.02
N ILE A 192 -25.35 -17.03 -6.54
CA ILE A 192 -25.58 -16.86 -5.09
C ILE A 192 -25.56 -18.22 -4.37
N GLU A 193 -26.16 -19.25 -4.96
CA GLU A 193 -26.15 -20.62 -4.41
C GLU A 193 -24.73 -21.19 -4.28
N GLN A 194 -23.86 -20.99 -5.28
CA GLN A 194 -22.46 -21.44 -5.22
C GLN A 194 -21.67 -20.70 -4.14
N PHE A 195 -21.93 -19.40 -4.00
CA PHE A 195 -21.29 -18.55 -3.01
C PHE A 195 -21.72 -18.95 -1.59
N GLU A 196 -23.03 -19.15 -1.36
CA GLU A 196 -23.59 -19.66 -0.11
C GLU A 196 -23.01 -21.05 0.25
N LYS A 197 -23.00 -21.98 -0.71
CA LYS A 197 -22.44 -23.33 -0.50
C LYS A 197 -20.99 -23.27 -0.03
N THR A 198 -20.21 -22.36 -0.61
CA THR A 198 -18.80 -22.20 -0.23
C THR A 198 -18.65 -21.51 1.10
N TYR A 199 -19.44 -20.49 1.39
CA TYR A 199 -19.50 -19.89 2.73
C TYR A 199 -19.78 -20.95 3.80
N ASN A 200 -20.84 -21.74 3.62
CA ASN A 200 -21.20 -22.83 4.53
C ASN A 200 -20.07 -23.86 4.68
N LYS A 201 -19.37 -24.16 3.57
CA LYS A 201 -18.20 -25.04 3.62
C LYS A 201 -17.06 -24.42 4.42
N ILE A 202 -16.74 -23.14 4.23
CA ILE A 202 -15.72 -22.42 5.01
C ILE A 202 -16.12 -22.35 6.48
N LYS A 203 -17.40 -22.12 6.81
CA LYS A 203 -17.91 -22.10 8.19
C LYS A 203 -17.87 -23.48 8.85
N SER A 204 -17.86 -24.56 8.08
CA SER A 204 -17.58 -25.91 8.60
C SER A 204 -16.10 -26.14 8.94
N LEU A 205 -15.21 -25.24 8.49
CA LEU A 205 -13.81 -25.22 8.89
C LEU A 205 -13.70 -24.36 10.17
N ASN A 206 -12.88 -24.81 11.13
CA ASN A 206 -12.83 -24.21 12.47
C ASN A 206 -12.38 -22.73 12.52
N LYS A 207 -11.77 -22.20 11.46
CA LYS A 207 -10.88 -21.05 11.56
C LYS A 207 -11.06 -19.97 10.49
N PRO A 208 -11.06 -20.29 9.17
CA PRO A 208 -10.92 -19.25 8.15
C PRO A 208 -12.14 -18.33 8.07
N LEU A 209 -11.86 -17.06 7.83
CA LEU A 209 -12.86 -16.09 7.38
C LEU A 209 -13.19 -16.33 5.91
N PHE A 210 -14.41 -15.99 5.51
CA PHE A 210 -14.77 -15.80 4.12
C PHE A 210 -14.90 -14.31 3.84
N ILE A 211 -14.01 -13.80 2.99
CA ILE A 211 -13.90 -12.39 2.65
C ILE A 211 -14.30 -12.24 1.19
N THR A 212 -14.98 -11.14 0.88
CA THR A 212 -15.16 -10.74 -0.51
C THR A 212 -14.65 -9.33 -0.73
N GLY A 213 -14.17 -9.03 -1.93
CA GLY A 213 -13.92 -7.68 -2.37
C GLY A 213 -14.86 -7.28 -3.49
N ASP A 214 -15.06 -5.97 -3.64
CA ASP A 214 -15.69 -5.41 -4.83
C ASP A 214 -15.20 -3.97 -5.01
N PHE A 215 -15.55 -3.39 -6.15
CA PHE A 215 -15.32 -2.00 -6.51
C PHE A 215 -16.58 -1.16 -6.66
N LYS A 216 -17.75 -1.77 -6.44
CA LYS A 216 -19.06 -1.11 -6.54
C LYS A 216 -19.94 -1.39 -5.33
N PRO A 217 -20.22 -0.39 -4.47
CA PRO A 217 -21.28 -0.53 -3.48
C PRO A 217 -22.62 -0.68 -4.22
N SER A 218 -23.33 -1.78 -4.04
CA SER A 218 -24.56 -2.03 -4.79
C SER A 218 -25.49 -3.03 -4.13
N ASN A 219 -26.78 -2.95 -4.48
CA ASN A 219 -27.77 -3.94 -4.04
C ASN A 219 -27.42 -5.37 -4.50
N CYS A 220 -26.67 -5.50 -5.58
CA CYS A 220 -26.32 -6.80 -6.14
C CYS A 220 -25.13 -7.42 -5.42
N LEU A 221 -24.28 -6.58 -4.82
CA LEU A 221 -23.26 -7.01 -3.87
C LEU A 221 -23.88 -7.41 -2.52
N ASP A 222 -24.95 -6.75 -2.08
CA ASP A 222 -25.65 -7.08 -0.82
C ASP A 222 -26.06 -8.57 -0.77
N GLU A 223 -26.50 -9.15 -1.90
CA GLU A 223 -26.89 -10.55 -2.01
C GLU A 223 -25.73 -11.51 -1.69
N PHE A 224 -24.48 -11.12 -1.99
CA PHE A 224 -23.29 -11.90 -1.65
C PHE A 224 -22.83 -11.62 -0.22
N VAL A 225 -22.91 -10.35 0.23
CA VAL A 225 -22.41 -9.92 1.54
C VAL A 225 -23.12 -10.62 2.71
N GLN A 226 -24.36 -11.07 2.55
CA GLN A 226 -25.02 -11.88 3.58
C GLN A 226 -24.24 -13.18 3.88
N PHE A 227 -23.51 -13.71 2.90
CA PHE A 227 -22.70 -14.93 2.98
C PHE A 227 -21.19 -14.62 3.08
N THR A 228 -20.79 -13.55 3.78
CA THR A 228 -19.38 -13.25 4.06
C THR A 228 -19.18 -12.82 5.51
N ASP A 229 -17.97 -12.98 6.02
CA ASP A 229 -17.60 -12.49 7.35
C ASP A 229 -17.08 -11.05 7.28
N LYS A 230 -16.31 -10.73 6.23
CA LYS A 230 -15.78 -9.38 5.98
C LYS A 230 -15.93 -9.00 4.51
N ILE A 231 -16.00 -7.70 4.26
CA ILE A 231 -15.92 -7.12 2.93
C ILE A 231 -14.71 -6.18 2.83
N MET A 232 -14.00 -6.30 1.73
CA MET A 232 -12.95 -5.39 1.30
C MET A 232 -13.43 -4.54 0.13
N PHE A 233 -12.82 -3.39 -0.05
CA PHE A 233 -13.20 -2.48 -1.12
C PHE A 233 -11.96 -1.88 -1.77
N THR A 234 -12.01 -1.72 -3.09
CA THR A 234 -11.11 -0.86 -3.85
C THR A 234 -11.94 -0.16 -4.90
N SER A 235 -11.79 1.14 -5.15
CA SER A 235 -12.44 1.72 -6.31
C SER A 235 -11.66 2.87 -6.90
N TYR A 236 -11.41 2.77 -8.19
CA TYR A 236 -10.72 3.77 -8.99
C TYR A 236 -11.66 4.82 -9.56
N HIS A 237 -12.96 4.63 -9.34
CA HIS A 237 -14.00 5.46 -9.90
C HIS A 237 -15.14 5.62 -8.91
N ARG A 238 -15.54 6.86 -8.64
CA ARG A 238 -16.80 7.10 -7.97
C ARG A 238 -17.94 6.53 -8.82
N THR A 239 -18.57 5.49 -8.28
CA THR A 239 -19.61 4.73 -8.96
C THR A 239 -20.95 5.02 -8.32
N TYR A 240 -21.91 5.47 -9.12
CA TYR A 240 -23.28 5.70 -8.67
C TYR A 240 -24.19 4.62 -9.21
N GLN A 241 -24.91 3.96 -8.31
CA GLN A 241 -25.96 3.03 -8.67
C GLN A 241 -27.16 3.83 -9.19
N LEU A 242 -27.63 3.52 -10.40
CA LEU A 242 -28.80 4.18 -10.99
C LEU A 242 -30.08 3.40 -10.67
N PHE A 243 -30.15 2.15 -11.12
CA PHE A 243 -31.26 1.23 -10.88
C PHE A 243 -30.76 -0.21 -10.95
N GLY A 244 -31.14 -1.03 -9.96
CA GLY A 244 -30.66 -2.42 -9.85
C GLY A 244 -29.12 -2.47 -9.89
N CYS A 245 -28.56 -3.38 -10.70
CA CYS A 245 -27.11 -3.50 -10.87
C CYS A 245 -26.52 -2.60 -11.97
N THR A 246 -27.18 -1.49 -12.32
CA THR A 246 -26.71 -0.58 -13.36
C THR A 246 -25.98 0.60 -12.74
N PHE A 247 -24.80 0.90 -13.28
CA PHE A 247 -23.89 1.90 -12.72
C PHE A 247 -23.50 2.97 -13.73
N ARG A 248 -23.20 4.16 -13.22
CA ARG A 248 -22.54 5.23 -13.98
C ARG A 248 -21.25 5.63 -13.27
N HIS A 249 -20.17 5.66 -14.05
CA HIS A 249 -18.88 6.23 -13.64
C HIS A 249 -18.90 7.71 -14.01
N TRP A 250 -18.88 8.61 -13.02
CA TRP A 250 -18.91 10.06 -13.30
C TRP A 250 -18.66 10.92 -12.05
N PRO A 251 -17.70 11.85 -12.03
CA PRO A 251 -16.46 11.91 -12.82
C PRO A 251 -15.42 10.87 -12.33
N GLU A 252 -14.32 10.73 -13.05
CA GLU A 252 -13.12 9.96 -12.62
C GLU A 252 -12.52 10.63 -11.39
N ASN A 253 -13.10 10.37 -10.21
CA ASN A 253 -12.44 10.62 -8.95
C ASN A 253 -11.70 9.33 -8.54
N ILE A 254 -10.38 9.41 -8.49
CA ILE A 254 -9.50 8.33 -8.01
C ILE A 254 -9.48 8.25 -6.48
N ASP A 255 -9.98 9.29 -5.80
CA ASP A 255 -10.05 9.32 -4.34
C ASP A 255 -11.14 8.36 -3.83
N GLN A 256 -10.69 7.34 -3.11
CA GLN A 256 -11.54 6.27 -2.60
C GLN A 256 -12.27 6.64 -1.30
N ARG A 257 -11.89 7.73 -0.62
CA ARG A 257 -12.34 8.05 0.76
C ARG A 257 -13.86 8.15 0.89
N ASP A 258 -14.51 8.85 -0.04
CA ASP A 258 -15.98 8.98 -0.08
C ASP A 258 -16.66 7.61 -0.24
N SER A 259 -16.05 6.71 -1.03
CA SER A 259 -16.62 5.37 -1.24
C SER A 259 -16.46 4.50 0.00
N TRP A 260 -15.39 4.69 0.78
CA TRP A 260 -15.22 3.99 2.05
C TRP A 260 -16.24 4.40 3.11
N ASP A 261 -16.66 5.67 3.13
CA ASP A 261 -17.79 6.12 3.95
C ASP A 261 -19.07 5.35 3.59
N VAL A 262 -19.38 5.26 2.30
CA VAL A 262 -20.55 4.52 1.80
C VAL A 262 -20.48 3.05 2.17
N MET A 263 -19.30 2.42 2.04
CA MET A 263 -19.10 1.02 2.43
C MET A 263 -19.28 0.82 3.93
N LYS A 264 -18.77 1.75 4.76
CA LYS A 264 -18.90 1.67 6.22
C LYS A 264 -20.34 1.87 6.67
N GLU A 265 -21.04 2.83 6.10
CA GLU A 265 -22.47 3.07 6.37
C GLU A 265 -23.31 1.84 5.99
N ARG A 266 -23.05 1.26 4.82
CA ARG A 266 -23.85 0.16 4.28
C ARG A 266 -23.60 -1.18 4.98
N TYR A 267 -22.34 -1.51 5.28
CA TYR A 267 -21.95 -2.84 5.74
C TYR A 267 -21.43 -2.89 7.18
N GLY A 268 -21.31 -1.74 7.84
CA GLY A 268 -21.01 -1.63 9.28
C GLY A 268 -19.78 -2.43 9.68
N ASP A 269 -19.98 -3.44 10.53
CA ASP A 269 -18.91 -4.26 11.11
C ASP A 269 -18.30 -5.27 10.12
N LYS A 270 -18.92 -5.50 8.96
CA LYS A 270 -18.30 -6.31 7.91
C LYS A 270 -17.21 -5.53 7.16
N PHE A 271 -17.30 -4.20 7.10
CA PHE A 271 -16.28 -3.35 6.48
C PHE A 271 -15.25 -2.90 7.53
N THR A 272 -14.25 -3.75 7.74
CA THR A 272 -13.09 -3.47 8.61
C THR A 272 -11.76 -3.55 7.88
N SER A 273 -11.79 -3.78 6.56
CA SER A 273 -10.60 -3.93 5.73
C SER A 273 -10.78 -3.27 4.38
N THR A 274 -9.73 -2.67 3.83
CA THR A 274 -9.79 -2.02 2.51
C THR A 274 -8.49 -2.18 1.73
N TRP A 275 -8.54 -1.99 0.42
CA TRP A 275 -7.38 -1.97 -0.47
C TRP A 275 -6.95 -0.53 -0.78
N ILE A 276 -5.66 -0.37 -1.04
CA ILE A 276 -5.03 0.83 -1.60
C ILE A 276 -4.11 0.36 -2.73
N ALA A 277 -4.28 0.92 -3.92
CA ALA A 277 -3.58 0.50 -5.12
C ALA A 277 -2.26 1.22 -5.33
N ALA A 278 -1.20 0.43 -5.50
CA ALA A 278 0.14 0.90 -5.78
C ALA A 278 0.23 1.76 -7.04
N HIS A 279 -0.58 1.50 -8.04
CA HIS A 279 -0.46 2.14 -9.35
C HIS A 279 -1.33 3.40 -9.51
N GLN A 280 -2.26 3.69 -8.57
CA GLN A 280 -3.18 4.84 -8.66
C GLN A 280 -3.11 5.76 -7.44
N ASP A 281 -2.92 5.21 -6.24
CA ASP A 281 -3.09 5.95 -4.98
C ASP A 281 -1.77 6.52 -4.42
N THR A 282 -0.68 6.50 -5.21
CA THR A 282 0.68 6.82 -4.74
C THR A 282 0.85 8.20 -4.09
N LEU A 283 -0.03 9.15 -4.42
CA LEU A 283 -0.03 10.50 -3.89
C LEU A 283 -1.01 10.69 -2.73
N GLU A 284 -1.83 9.69 -2.42
CA GLU A 284 -2.95 9.78 -1.47
C GLU A 284 -2.79 8.88 -0.25
N TYR A 285 -1.71 8.08 -0.14
CA TYR A 285 -1.55 7.13 0.96
C TYR A 285 -1.77 7.73 2.35
N PHE A 286 -1.21 8.92 2.61
CA PHE A 286 -1.36 9.55 3.91
C PHE A 286 -2.84 9.85 4.22
N GLN A 287 -3.56 10.42 3.26
CA GLN A 287 -4.97 10.78 3.40
C GLN A 287 -5.87 9.55 3.49
N LEU A 288 -5.56 8.50 2.73
CA LEU A 288 -6.26 7.22 2.77
C LEU A 288 -6.06 6.53 4.13
N PHE A 289 -4.83 6.48 4.65
CA PHE A 289 -4.57 5.95 5.98
C PHE A 289 -5.27 6.76 7.08
N LYS A 290 -5.26 8.09 6.99
CA LYS A 290 -6.02 8.94 7.90
C LYS A 290 -7.51 8.58 7.87
N LYS A 291 -8.09 8.39 6.68
CA LYS A 291 -9.48 7.96 6.54
C LYS A 291 -9.73 6.56 7.12
N ALA A 292 -8.80 5.63 6.93
CA ALA A 292 -8.90 4.29 7.51
C ALA A 292 -8.94 4.32 9.05
N VAL A 293 -8.17 5.23 9.68
CA VAL A 293 -8.25 5.48 11.13
C VAL A 293 -9.61 6.06 11.51
N GLU A 294 -10.10 7.08 10.80
CA GLU A 294 -11.41 7.70 11.06
C GLU A 294 -12.57 6.68 11.00
N LEU A 295 -12.49 5.72 10.08
CA LEU A 295 -13.46 4.64 9.92
C LEU A 295 -13.22 3.42 10.84
N ASN A 296 -12.20 3.49 11.70
CA ASN A 296 -11.74 2.41 12.57
C ASN A 296 -11.53 1.08 11.82
N LEU A 297 -10.89 1.12 10.65
CA LEU A 297 -10.55 -0.09 9.91
C LEU A 297 -9.43 -0.86 10.64
N GLU A 298 -9.57 -2.18 10.72
CA GLU A 298 -8.60 -3.09 11.34
C GLU A 298 -7.41 -3.33 10.43
N SER A 299 -7.64 -3.43 9.12
CA SER A 299 -6.59 -3.70 8.15
C SER A 299 -6.65 -2.86 6.90
N VAL A 300 -5.47 -2.55 6.35
CA VAL A 300 -5.31 -1.91 5.05
C VAL A 300 -4.40 -2.78 4.20
N TRP A 301 -4.76 -2.97 2.94
CA TRP A 301 -4.06 -3.86 2.03
C TRP A 301 -3.44 -3.10 0.87
N PHE A 302 -2.18 -3.42 0.58
CA PHE A 302 -1.45 -2.83 -0.51
C PHE A 302 -1.59 -3.69 -1.78
N TYR A 303 -2.34 -3.19 -2.76
CA TYR A 303 -2.50 -3.85 -4.05
C TYR A 303 -1.33 -3.48 -4.97
N GLN A 304 -0.30 -4.33 -4.99
CA GLN A 304 0.94 -4.12 -5.74
C GLN A 304 1.00 -4.90 -7.06
N LEU A 305 0.07 -5.82 -7.32
CA LEU A 305 0.16 -6.74 -8.45
C LEU A 305 0.39 -6.06 -9.80
N GLU A 306 -0.25 -4.92 -10.03
CA GLU A 306 -0.22 -4.14 -11.28
C GLU A 306 0.92 -3.12 -11.35
N ASP A 307 1.82 -3.10 -10.36
CA ASP A 307 3.00 -2.24 -10.44
C ASP A 307 3.95 -2.73 -11.55
N THR A 308 4.35 -1.83 -12.44
CA THR A 308 5.00 -2.18 -13.72
C THR A 308 6.47 -2.54 -13.57
N THR A 309 7.16 -2.12 -12.50
CA THR A 309 8.59 -2.42 -12.26
C THR A 309 9.01 -2.37 -10.78
N ASP A 310 9.94 -3.26 -10.38
CA ASP A 310 10.40 -3.43 -8.98
C ASP A 310 11.09 -2.21 -8.36
N GLN A 311 11.79 -1.39 -9.15
CA GLN A 311 12.50 -0.21 -8.64
C GLN A 311 11.51 0.86 -8.15
N TYR A 312 10.42 1.08 -8.89
CA TYR A 312 9.32 1.95 -8.48
C TYR A 312 8.52 1.30 -7.35
N SER A 313 8.32 -0.02 -7.40
CA SER A 313 7.65 -0.81 -6.38
C SER A 313 8.29 -0.67 -4.99
N ASN A 314 9.61 -0.67 -4.87
CA ASN A 314 10.23 -0.49 -3.56
C ASN A 314 10.02 0.93 -3.02
N LEU A 315 10.22 1.97 -3.83
CA LEU A 315 9.99 3.36 -3.42
C LEU A 315 8.53 3.55 -3.00
N ASN A 316 7.63 2.96 -3.76
CA ASN A 316 6.20 3.03 -3.53
C ASN A 316 5.80 2.32 -2.23
N LEU A 317 6.36 1.13 -2.00
CA LEU A 317 6.16 0.36 -0.79
C LEU A 317 6.70 1.11 0.45
N ALA A 318 7.85 1.79 0.32
CA ALA A 318 8.34 2.67 1.37
C ALA A 318 7.40 3.84 1.68
N LYS A 319 6.87 4.51 0.64
CA LYS A 319 5.89 5.60 0.81
C LYS A 319 4.62 5.11 1.51
N PHE A 320 4.15 3.93 1.13
CA PHE A 320 2.98 3.28 1.74
C PHE A 320 3.23 2.98 3.23
N CYS A 321 4.34 2.32 3.56
CA CYS A 321 4.68 2.00 4.96
C CYS A 321 4.94 3.26 5.80
N GLU A 322 5.56 4.30 5.24
CA GLU A 322 5.75 5.58 5.92
C GLU A 322 4.39 6.21 6.27
N ALA A 323 3.45 6.27 5.31
CA ALA A 323 2.10 6.76 5.57
C ALA A 323 1.36 5.91 6.62
N ALA A 324 1.54 4.59 6.58
CA ALA A 324 0.97 3.68 7.57
C ALA A 324 1.52 3.93 8.98
N TRP A 325 2.83 4.16 9.13
CA TRP A 325 3.45 4.51 10.42
C TRP A 325 2.93 5.83 10.97
N GLN A 326 2.90 6.88 10.14
CA GLN A 326 2.43 8.21 10.54
C GLN A 326 0.95 8.23 10.97
N ASN A 327 0.17 7.23 10.56
CA ASN A 327 -1.23 7.06 10.93
C ASN A 327 -1.48 5.88 11.90
N GLY A 328 -0.43 5.35 12.55
CA GLY A 328 -0.57 4.37 13.63
C GLY A 328 -0.94 2.95 13.20
N TYR A 329 -0.77 2.58 11.93
CA TYR A 329 -0.87 1.19 11.46
C TYR A 329 0.43 0.41 11.64
N LEU A 330 1.57 1.12 11.63
CA LEU A 330 2.90 0.56 11.85
C LEU A 330 3.60 1.29 12.98
N LYS A 331 4.57 0.61 13.59
CA LYS A 331 5.63 1.16 14.43
C LYS A 331 6.92 1.16 13.61
N LYS A 332 7.71 2.23 13.71
CA LYS A 332 8.98 2.36 13.00
C LYS A 332 10.12 2.10 13.98
N VAL A 333 10.90 1.06 13.72
CA VAL A 333 12.02 0.67 14.58
C VAL A 333 13.33 1.10 13.92
N ASN A 334 14.10 1.89 14.65
CA ASN A 334 15.44 2.31 14.29
C ASN A 334 16.48 1.49 15.05
N GLN A 335 17.60 1.20 14.39
CA GLN A 335 18.77 0.56 14.99
C GLN A 335 19.93 1.54 15.05
N LYS A 336 20.67 1.50 16.16
CA LYS A 336 21.90 2.26 16.32
C LYS A 336 23.05 1.57 15.59
N VAL A 337 23.72 2.32 14.73
CA VAL A 337 24.82 1.82 13.90
C VAL A 337 26.01 2.75 14.00
N LYS A 338 27.19 2.16 14.10
CA LYS A 338 28.48 2.83 14.05
C LYS A 338 29.02 2.75 12.62
N TYR A 339 29.35 3.92 12.06
CA TYR A 339 30.06 4.05 10.80
C TYR A 339 31.49 4.48 11.11
N GLN A 340 32.46 3.77 10.55
CA GLN A 340 33.86 4.15 10.59
C GLN A 340 34.31 4.56 9.20
N PHE A 341 34.93 5.73 9.11
CA PHE A 341 35.47 6.28 7.89
C PHE A 341 36.98 6.46 8.01
N GLU A 342 37.66 6.37 6.88
CA GLU A 342 39.08 6.65 6.72
C GLU A 342 39.25 7.86 5.79
N CYS A 343 40.16 8.77 6.15
CA CYS A 343 40.51 9.93 5.34
C CYS A 343 41.14 9.48 4.01
N LYS A 344 40.63 9.99 2.88
CA LYS A 344 41.17 9.67 1.55
C LYS A 344 42.50 10.37 1.26
N ASN A 345 42.80 11.47 1.96
CA ASN A 345 44.06 12.20 1.79
C ASN A 345 45.22 11.39 2.40
N LYS A 346 45.98 10.71 1.56
CA LYS A 346 47.11 9.88 1.99
C LYS A 346 48.33 10.70 2.40
N ASP A 347 48.49 11.90 1.85
CA ASP A 347 49.65 12.76 2.08
C ASP A 347 49.55 13.49 3.42
N ASN A 348 48.31 13.87 3.80
CA ASN A 348 48.01 14.43 5.11
C ASN A 348 46.65 13.90 5.60
N PRO A 349 46.64 12.73 6.25
CA PRO A 349 45.40 12.08 6.67
C PRO A 349 44.70 12.80 7.82
N CYS A 350 45.34 13.79 8.45
CA CYS A 350 44.69 14.66 9.43
C CYS A 350 43.96 15.86 8.78
N ASN A 351 44.04 16.05 7.45
CA ASN A 351 43.47 17.22 6.76
C ASN A 351 42.11 16.95 6.09
N CYS A 352 41.45 15.85 6.43
CA CYS A 352 40.08 15.62 5.98
C CYS A 352 39.09 16.39 6.86
N ASP A 353 38.18 17.12 6.22
CA ASP A 353 37.13 17.92 6.84
C ASP A 353 35.89 17.05 7.12
N GLU A 354 35.45 17.00 8.38
CA GLU A 354 34.27 16.23 8.80
C GLU A 354 32.94 16.76 8.24
N THR A 355 32.96 17.87 7.49
CA THR A 355 31.79 18.40 6.77
C THR A 355 31.81 18.09 5.27
N LYS A 356 32.88 17.46 4.77
CA LYS A 356 33.07 17.14 3.36
C LYS A 356 33.02 15.62 3.12
N PRO A 357 31.84 15.06 2.83
CA PRO A 357 31.65 13.62 2.67
C PRO A 357 32.61 12.96 1.65
N ASN A 358 32.99 13.72 0.62
CA ASN A 358 33.85 13.24 -0.46
C ASN A 358 35.30 13.01 -0.02
N GLU A 359 35.75 13.62 1.08
CA GLU A 359 37.10 13.44 1.64
C GLU A 359 37.23 12.14 2.46
N TRP A 360 36.12 11.50 2.78
CA TRP A 360 36.08 10.30 3.61
C TRP A 360 35.65 9.06 2.84
N LYS A 361 36.21 7.90 3.20
CA LYS A 361 35.85 6.58 2.66
C LYS A 361 35.27 5.75 3.79
N LEU A 362 34.05 5.23 3.61
CA LEU A 362 33.46 4.27 4.56
C LEU A 362 34.29 2.97 4.55
N ILE A 363 34.78 2.56 5.72
CA ILE A 363 35.56 1.32 5.90
C ILE A 363 34.78 0.26 6.68
N GLU A 364 33.94 0.68 7.63
CA GLU A 364 33.13 -0.26 8.41
C GLU A 364 31.73 0.33 8.70
N LYS A 365 30.71 -0.53 8.63
CA LYS A 365 29.38 -0.29 9.17
C LYS A 365 29.05 -1.41 10.15
N LYS A 366 28.84 -1.08 11.42
CA LYS A 366 28.62 -2.07 12.48
C LYS A 366 27.34 -1.76 13.26
N SER A 367 26.44 -2.74 13.37
CA SER A 367 25.31 -2.66 14.29
C SER A 367 25.80 -2.70 15.74
N LEU A 368 25.24 -1.83 16.58
CA LEU A 368 25.52 -1.81 18.02
C LEU A 368 24.53 -2.64 18.84
N GLY A 369 23.52 -3.26 18.19
CA GLY A 369 22.49 -4.07 18.85
C GLY A 369 21.46 -3.27 19.66
N GLU A 370 21.56 -1.93 19.66
CA GLU A 370 20.58 -1.04 20.29
C GLU A 370 19.44 -0.71 19.31
N PHE A 371 18.20 -0.80 19.78
CA PHE A 371 16.99 -0.50 19.00
C PHE A 371 16.12 0.52 19.72
N ARG A 372 15.40 1.35 18.96
CA ARG A 372 14.39 2.27 19.48
C ARG A 372 13.21 2.38 18.54
N GLU A 373 12.02 2.56 19.09
CA GLU A 373 10.84 2.98 18.34
C GLU A 373 10.94 4.48 18.04
N GLU A 374 10.66 4.87 16.79
CA GLU A 374 10.48 6.26 16.39
C GLU A 374 9.05 6.69 16.74
N LYS A 375 8.96 7.74 17.56
CA LYS A 375 7.67 8.34 17.92
C LYS A 375 7.30 9.37 16.86
N PHE A 376 6.08 9.26 16.35
CA PHE A 376 5.45 10.27 15.51
C PHE A 376 4.95 11.44 16.37
#